data_AF-A0A843CIC2-F1
#
_entry.id   AF-A0A843CIC2-F1
#
_cell.length_a   1.000
_cell.length_b   1.000
_cell.length_c   1.000
_cell.angle_alpha   90.00
_cell.angle_beta   90.00
_cell.angle_gamma   90.00
#
_symmetry.space_group_name_H-M   'P 1'
#
loop_
_entity.id
_entity.type
_entity.pdbx_description
1 polymer ?
#
loop_
_entity_poly.entity_id
_entity_poly.type
_entity_poly.pdbx_seq_one_letter_code
_entity_poly.pdbx_strand_id
1 'polypeptide(L)' 'IRDYVLRMDKGSKTIVHDCGDWERAVDTRQLCKHIGKVLLSIPEQTALGWVSAIQESLDSWKFQQPEK' A
#
# COMPACT_ATOMS: atom_id res chain seq x y z
N ILE A 1 -19.25 0.36 -6.73
CA ILE A 1 -17.88 0.58 -6.22
C ILE A 1 -17.01 -0.43 -6.96
N ARG A 2 -15.95 -0.02 -7.66
CA ARG A 2 -15.09 -0.98 -8.37
C ARG A 2 -14.40 -1.87 -7.31
N ASP A 3 -14.41 -3.18 -7.51
CA ASP A 3 -13.68 -4.14 -6.69
C ASP A 3 -12.19 -4.07 -7.04
N TYR A 4 -11.48 -3.14 -6.42
CA TYR A 4 -10.03 -3.06 -6.52
C TYR A 4 -9.40 -4.05 -5.55
N VAL A 5 -8.44 -4.84 -6.01
CA VAL A 5 -7.62 -5.72 -5.16
C VAL A 5 -6.62 -4.86 -4.40
N LEU A 6 -6.62 -4.91 -3.07
CA LEU A 6 -5.56 -4.34 -2.24
C LEU A 6 -5.05 -5.40 -1.27
N ARG A 7 -3.77 -5.71 -1.35
CA ARG A 7 -3.07 -6.62 -0.43
C ARG A 7 -1.82 -5.94 0.10
N MET A 8 -1.60 -6.05 1.40
CA MET A 8 -0.44 -5.48 2.08
C MET A 8 0.17 -6.56 2.98
N ASP A 9 1.48 -6.77 2.86
CA ASP A 9 2.23 -7.73 3.66
C ASP A 9 3.49 -7.06 4.26
N LYS A 10 3.60 -7.04 5.60
CA LYS A 10 4.76 -6.47 6.30
C LYS A 10 6.00 -7.36 6.20
N GLY A 11 5.83 -8.68 6.15
CA GLY A 11 6.92 -9.64 6.14
C GLY A 11 7.70 -9.62 4.82
N SER A 12 6.99 -9.61 3.70
CA SER A 12 7.59 -9.48 2.37
C SER A 12 7.81 -8.02 1.94
N LYS A 13 7.33 -7.06 2.74
CA LYS A 13 7.31 -5.62 2.44
C LYS A 13 6.67 -5.33 1.08
N THR A 14 5.50 -5.93 0.83
CA THR A 14 4.83 -5.83 -0.47
C THR A 14 3.47 -5.16 -0.32
N ILE A 15 3.18 -4.24 -1.24
CA ILE A 15 1.85 -3.67 -1.43
C ILE A 15 1.43 -3.95 -2.88
N VAL A 16 0.35 -4.72 -3.04
CA VAL A 16 -0.25 -5.07 -4.32
C VAL A 16 -1.56 -4.33 -4.47
N HIS A 17 -1.71 -3.56 -5.55
CA HIS A 17 -2.96 -2.87 -5.85
C HIS A 17 -3.16 -2.63 -7.36
N ASP A 18 -4.41 -2.51 -7.80
CA ASP A 18 -4.81 -2.45 -9.22
C ASP A 18 -5.60 -1.19 -9.58
N CYS A 19 -5.61 -0.16 -8.73
CA CYS A 19 -6.23 1.10 -9.13
C CYS A 19 -5.36 1.86 -10.14
N GLY A 20 -6.00 2.72 -10.96
CA GLY A 20 -5.27 3.52 -11.96
C GLY A 20 -4.24 4.48 -11.36
N ASP A 21 -4.45 4.96 -10.13
CA ASP A 21 -3.44 5.77 -9.43
C ASP A 21 -2.22 4.94 -9.00
N TRP A 22 -2.38 3.61 -8.86
CA TRP A 22 -1.34 2.73 -8.36
C TRP A 22 -0.24 2.47 -9.38
N GLU A 23 -0.57 2.49 -10.67
CA GLU A 23 0.42 2.38 -11.75
C GLU A 23 1.52 3.43 -11.58
N ARG A 24 1.14 4.69 -11.32
CA ARG A 24 2.09 5.76 -11.01
C ARG A 24 2.74 5.61 -9.64
N ALA A 25 2.03 5.06 -8.66
CA ALA A 25 2.55 4.83 -7.31
C ALA A 25 3.70 3.83 -7.27
N VAL A 26 3.79 2.90 -8.23
CA VAL A 26 4.93 1.99 -8.36
C VAL A 26 6.24 2.77 -8.51
N ASP A 27 6.23 3.83 -9.32
CA ASP A 27 7.41 4.66 -9.55
C ASP A 27 7.60 5.75 -8.48
N THR A 28 6.53 6.41 -8.07
CA THR A 28 6.62 7.55 -7.13
C THR A 28 6.68 7.13 -5.67
N ARG A 29 6.32 5.88 -5.37
CA ARG A 29 6.13 5.32 -4.02
C ARG A 29 5.15 6.12 -3.15
N GLN A 30 4.25 6.86 -3.79
CA GLN A 30 3.18 7.58 -3.10
C GLN A 30 2.00 6.66 -2.86
N LEU A 31 1.53 6.58 -1.61
CA LEU A 31 0.34 5.79 -1.29
C LEU A 31 -0.90 6.44 -1.92
N CYS A 32 -1.68 5.66 -2.66
CA CYS A 32 -2.93 6.15 -3.24
C CYS A 32 -4.02 6.34 -2.17
N LYS A 33 -5.09 7.07 -2.52
CA LYS A 33 -6.23 7.33 -1.63
C LYS A 33 -6.90 6.05 -1.07
N HIS A 34 -6.82 4.92 -1.78
CA HIS A 34 -7.40 3.66 -1.32
C HIS A 34 -6.63 3.07 -0.14
N ILE A 35 -5.30 3.15 -0.17
CA ILE A 35 -4.48 2.74 0.98
C ILE A 35 -4.71 3.66 2.16
N GLY A 36 -4.79 4.97 1.91
CA GLY A 36 -5.17 5.94 2.95
C GLY A 36 -6.50 5.56 3.60
N LYS A 37 -7.52 5.21 2.81
CA LYS A 37 -8.80 4.73 3.33
C LYS A 37 -8.65 3.47 4.20
N VAL A 38 -7.86 2.48 3.78
CA VAL A 38 -7.63 1.27 4.58
C VAL A 38 -6.93 1.58 5.90
N LEU A 39 -5.86 2.37 5.87
CA LEU A 39 -5.12 2.77 7.08
C LEU A 39 -6.02 3.54 8.06
N LEU A 40 -6.95 4.36 7.56
CA LEU A 40 -7.92 5.09 8.37
C LEU A 40 -9.11 4.23 8.85
N SER A 41 -9.26 3.01 8.33
CA SER A 41 -10.36 2.10 8.69
C SER A 41 -9.96 0.99 9.67
N ILE A 42 -8.66 0.82 9.92
CA ILE A 42 -8.11 -0.15 10.88
C ILE A 42 -7.73 0.56 12.19
N PRO A 43 -7.49 -0.18 13.30
CA PRO A 43 -7.06 0.44 14.56
C PRO A 43 -5.81 1.31 14.39
N GLU A 44 -5.81 2.49 15.02
CA GLU A 44 -4.76 3.51 14.88
C GLU A 44 -3.36 2.94 15.11
N GLN A 45 -3.17 2.16 16.18
CA GLN A 45 -1.86 1.58 16.49
C GLN A 45 -1.34 0.67 15.37
N THR A 46 -2.24 -0.09 14.75
CA THR A 46 -1.91 -0.95 13.60
C THR A 46 -1.54 -0.10 12.39
N ALA A 47 -2.32 0.95 12.10
CA ALA A 47 -2.08 1.87 11.00
C ALA A 47 -0.73 2.60 11.15
N LEU A 48 -0.45 3.14 12.34
CA LEU A 48 0.84 3.76 12.67
C LEU A 48 1.99 2.77 12.46
N GLY A 49 1.85 1.53 12.93
CA GLY A 49 2.85 0.49 12.70
C GLY A 49 3.04 0.08 11.24
N TRP A 50 2.08 0.36 10.34
CA TRP A 50 2.29 0.22 8.89
C TRP A 50 3.03 1.42 8.32
N VAL A 51 2.58 2.63 8.65
CA VAL A 51 3.17 3.87 8.15
C VAL A 51 4.64 3.98 8.56
N SER A 52 4.97 3.70 9.82
CA SER A 52 6.37 3.69 10.30
C SER A 52 7.22 2.69 9.53
N ALA A 53 6.78 1.44 9.40
CA ALA A 53 7.54 0.41 8.68
C ALA A 53 7.77 0.76 7.20
N ILE A 54 6.79 1.40 6.55
CA ILE A 54 6.89 1.91 5.18
C ILE A 54 7.90 3.07 5.11
N GLN A 55 7.81 4.06 6.01
CA GLN A 55 8.69 5.23 6.00
C GLN A 55 10.14 4.88 6.33
N GLU A 56 10.39 4.00 7.31
CA GLU A 56 11.73 3.64 7.76
C GLU A 56 12.56 2.93 6.69
N SER A 57 11.91 2.29 5.72
CA SER A 57 12.61 1.48 4.72
C SER A 57 11.94 1.51 3.35
N LEU A 58 11.43 2.68 2.93
CA LEU A 58 10.61 2.87 1.73
C LEU A 58 11.20 2.22 0.48
N ASP A 59 12.52 2.32 0.29
CA ASP A 59 13.24 1.72 -0.83
C ASP A 59 13.19 0.19 -0.88
N SER A 60 13.00 -0.46 0.27
CA SER A 60 12.89 -1.91 0.37
C SER A 60 11.48 -2.43 0.13
N TRP A 61 10.48 -1.55 0.06
CA TRP A 61 9.10 -1.93 -0.20
C TRP A 61 8.84 -2.14 -1.68
N LYS A 62 8.10 -3.21 -1.99
CA LYS A 62 7.70 -3.59 -3.34
C LYS A 62 6.28 -3.09 -3.59
N PHE A 63 6.16 -2.10 -4.46
CA PHE A 63 4.89 -1.61 -4.97
C PHE A 63 4.61 -2.36 -6.27
N GLN A 64 3.54 -3.15 -6.30
CA GLN A 64 3.25 -4.07 -7.40
C GLN A 64 1.80 -3.99 -7.84
N GLN A 65 1.55 -4.32 -9.11
CA GLN A 65 0.21 -4.63 -9.59
C GLN A 65 -0.05 -6.14 -9.44
N PRO A 66 -1.32 -6.60 -9.32
CA PRO A 66 -1.62 -8.02 -9.34
C PRO A 66 -1.10 -8.66 -10.63
N GLU A 67 -0.59 -9.88 -10.51
CA GLU A 67 -0.29 -10.69 -11.68
C GLU A 67 -1.59 -10.99 -12.44
N LYS A 68 -1.50 -11.00 -13.77
CA LYS A 68 -2.63 -11.30 -14.67
C LYS A 68 -2.95 -12.79 -14.70
#